data_AF-A0A519SVL5-F1
#
_entry.id   AF-A0A519SVL5-F1
#
_cell.length_a   1.000
_cell.length_b   1.000
_cell.length_c   1.000
_cell.angle_alpha   90.00
_cell.angle_beta   90.00
_cell.angle_gamma   90.00
#
_symmetry.space_group_name_H-M   'P 1'
#
loop_
_entity.id
_entity.type
_entity.pdbx_description
1 polymer ?
#
loop_
_entity_poly.entity_id
_entity_poly.type
_entity_poly.pdbx_seq_one_letter_code
_entity_poly.pdbx_strand_id
1 'polypeptide(L)'
;MKLTYKNSLSGIGQLVLTGLLTFVSIPVFIRVLGEEAYGAFSIVTLAGNLNLLANLGLNTSLLRLLSEQGKTRESDHDIVVTLGLLLGILVPLSALAISQEERILMQWLGLSGAMYERVATLYKLVIAANLILLAGQTFTTVLDAQ
;
A
#
# COMPACT_ATOMS: atom_id res chain seq x y z
N MET A 1 -19.29 12.47 -20.92
CA MET A 1 -19.93 13.17 -19.77
C MET A 1 -20.58 12.24 -18.74
N LYS A 2 -21.34 11.20 -19.12
CA LYS A 2 -21.94 10.26 -18.13
C LYS A 2 -20.92 9.40 -17.36
N LEU A 3 -19.81 9.00 -17.99
CA LEU A 3 -18.74 8.23 -17.32
C LEU A 3 -17.99 9.06 -16.27
N THR A 4 -17.61 10.30 -16.60
CA THR A 4 -16.91 11.19 -15.68
C THR A 4 -17.74 11.53 -14.44
N TYR A 5 -19.06 11.70 -14.59
CA TYR A 5 -19.93 11.96 -13.45
C TYR A 5 -20.05 10.76 -12.49
N LYS A 6 -20.16 9.53 -13.02
CA LYS A 6 -20.18 8.31 -12.20
C LYS A 6 -18.86 8.07 -11.48
N ASN A 7 -17.72 8.25 -12.16
CA ASN A 7 -16.41 8.10 -11.54
C ASN A 7 -16.14 9.20 -10.49
N SER A 8 -16.53 10.45 -10.74
CA SER A 8 -16.44 11.51 -9.74
C SER A 8 -17.32 11.27 -8.52
N LEU A 9 -18.56 10.80 -8.70
CA LEU A 9 -19.46 10.52 -7.58
C LEU A 9 -18.94 9.35 -6.72
N SER A 10 -18.40 8.31 -7.36
CA SER A 10 -17.73 7.19 -6.68
C SER A 10 -16.51 7.68 -5.89
N GLY A 11 -15.67 8.53 -6.49
CA GLY A 11 -14.49 9.09 -5.82
C GLY A 11 -14.85 9.95 -4.60
N ILE A 12 -15.88 10.79 -4.71
CA ILE A 12 -16.39 11.58 -3.58
C ILE A 12 -16.94 10.67 -2.48
N GLY A 13 -17.73 9.65 -2.84
CA GLY A 13 -18.27 8.68 -1.89
C GLY A 13 -17.16 7.94 -1.13
N GLN A 14 -16.12 7.51 -1.84
CA GLN A 14 -14.96 6.85 -1.24
C GLN A 14 -14.19 7.79 -0.30
N LEU A 15 -13.97 9.06 -0.68
CA LEU A 15 -13.33 10.05 0.18
C LEU A 15 -14.12 10.28 1.48
N VAL A 16 -15.43 10.48 1.38
CA VAL A 16 -16.30 10.70 2.55
C VAL A 16 -16.31 9.48 3.47
N LEU A 17 -16.46 8.28 2.90
CA LEU A 17 -16.46 7.04 3.67
C LEU A 17 -15.12 6.81 4.37
N THR A 18 -14.00 7.01 3.65
CA THR A 18 -12.65 6.87 4.19
C THR A 18 -12.40 7.88 5.30
N GLY A 19 -12.82 9.13 5.11
CA GLY A 19 -12.70 10.18 6.11
C GLY A 19 -13.47 9.87 7.39
N LEU A 20 -14.74 9.45 7.27
CA LEU A 20 -15.57 9.05 8.42
C LEU A 20 -15.00 7.85 9.16
N LEU A 21 -14.60 6.81 8.43
CA LEU A 21 -13.97 5.63 9.01
C LEU A 21 -12.69 6.00 9.76
N THR A 22 -11.84 6.82 9.16
CA THR A 22 -10.59 7.27 9.80
C THR A 22 -10.88 8.07 11.06
N PHE A 23 -11.85 9.01 10.99
CA PHE A 23 -12.23 9.85 12.12
C PHE A 23 -12.77 9.06 13.31
N VAL A 24 -13.51 7.98 13.07
CA VAL A 24 -14.03 7.11 14.13
C VAL A 24 -12.98 6.10 14.61
N SER A 25 -12.18 5.55 13.69
CA SER A 25 -11.22 4.49 14.00
C SER A 25 -10.07 4.99 14.85
N ILE A 26 -9.56 6.20 14.60
CA ILE A 26 -8.41 6.75 15.36
C ILE A 26 -8.72 6.85 16.86
N PRO A 27 -9.82 7.51 17.30
CA PRO A 27 -10.19 7.56 18.72
C PRO A 27 -10.43 6.17 19.34
N VAL A 28 -11.05 5.26 18.59
CA VAL A 28 -11.30 3.88 19.06
C VAL A 28 -9.98 3.14 19.28
N PHE A 29 -9.03 3.25 18.35
CA PHE A 29 -7.72 2.63 18.49
C PHE A 29 -6.92 3.22 19.65
N ILE A 30 -6.91 4.54 19.81
CA ILE A 30 -6.25 5.19 20.96
C ILE A 30 -6.85 4.70 22.28
N ARG A 31 -8.18 4.56 22.36
CA ARG A 31 -8.86 4.09 23.58
C ARG A 31 -8.55 2.63 23.91
N VAL A 32 -8.39 1.77 22.90
CA VAL A 32 -8.15 0.33 23.09
C VAL A 32 -6.67 0.02 23.32
N LEU A 33 -5.77 0.66 22.57
CA LEU A 33 -4.34 0.38 22.61
C LEU A 33 -3.59 1.23 23.64
N GLY A 34 -4.11 2.42 23.96
CA GLY A 34 -3.38 3.48 24.64
C GLY A 34 -2.54 4.32 23.67
N GLU A 35 -2.21 5.54 24.09
CA GLU A 35 -1.53 6.53 23.23
C GLU A 35 -0.16 6.04 22.73
N GLU A 36 0.65 5.45 23.60
CA GLU A 36 1.99 4.96 23.24
C GLU A 36 1.96 3.83 22.20
N ALA A 37 1.11 2.81 22.44
CA ALA A 37 1.00 1.67 21.53
C ALA A 37 0.35 2.07 20.19
N TYR A 38 -0.60 3.01 20.21
CA TYR A 38 -1.14 3.60 18.98
C TYR A 38 -0.08 4.41 18.22
N GLY A 39 0.78 5.16 18.92
CA GLY A 39 1.91 5.86 18.32
C GLY A 39 2.87 4.91 17.60
N ALA A 40 3.26 3.82 18.28
CA ALA A 40 4.09 2.79 17.68
C ALA A 40 3.40 2.11 16.48
N PHE A 41 2.12 1.75 16.62
CA PHE A 41 1.30 1.17 15.54
C PHE A 41 1.24 2.07 14.30
N SER A 42 0.97 3.36 14.48
CA SER A 42 0.79 4.31 13.38
C SER A 42 2.10 4.57 12.63
N ILE A 43 3.20 4.71 13.35
CA ILE A 43 4.55 4.82 12.78
C ILE A 43 4.92 3.55 12.00
N VAL A 44 4.69 2.37 12.58
CA VAL A 44 4.97 1.07 11.93
C VAL A 44 4.12 0.87 10.67
N THR A 45 2.84 1.23 10.73
CA THR A 45 1.92 1.12 9.59
C THR A 45 2.34 2.07 8.46
N LEU A 46 2.79 3.28 8.79
CA LEU A 46 3.30 4.25 7.82
C LEU A 46 4.64 3.78 7.21
N ALA A 47 5.60 3.39 8.05
CA ALA A 47 6.92 2.95 7.60
C ALA A 47 6.87 1.63 6.81
N GLY A 48 5.96 0.73 7.17
CA GLY A 48 5.71 -0.51 6.45
C GLY A 48 4.87 -0.34 5.17
N ASN A 49 4.34 0.86 4.91
CA ASN A 49 3.54 1.15 3.72
C ASN A 49 4.44 1.31 2.48
N LEU A 50 4.85 0.18 1.91
CA LEU A 50 5.62 0.12 0.67
C LEU A 50 4.80 0.52 -0.56
N ASN A 51 3.49 0.75 -0.42
CA ASN A 51 2.62 1.18 -1.52
C ASN A 51 3.08 2.49 -2.16
N LEU A 52 3.66 3.39 -1.36
CA LEU A 52 4.27 4.63 -1.84
C LEU A 52 5.41 4.37 -2.85
N LEU A 53 6.13 3.24 -2.72
CA LEU A 53 7.24 2.87 -3.60
C LEU A 53 6.76 2.22 -4.90
N ALA A 54 5.70 1.41 -4.90
CA ALA A 54 5.21 0.84 -6.18
C ALA A 54 4.44 1.86 -7.03
N ASN A 55 3.85 2.87 -6.38
CA ASN A 55 3.27 4.02 -7.06
C ASN A 55 4.33 4.98 -7.64
N LEU A 56 5.63 4.64 -7.62
CA LEU A 56 6.71 5.39 -8.28
C LEU A 56 6.64 5.36 -9.83
N GLY A 57 5.44 5.18 -10.40
CA GLY A 57 5.18 5.38 -11.82
C GLY A 57 5.00 4.11 -12.64
N LEU A 58 5.23 2.90 -12.10
CA LEU A 58 5.00 1.65 -12.84
C LEU A 58 3.53 1.44 -13.18
N ASN A 59 2.63 1.52 -12.19
CA ASN A 59 1.19 1.42 -12.42
C ASN A 59 0.67 2.58 -13.29
N THR A 60 1.19 3.80 -13.12
CA THR A 60 0.82 4.96 -13.96
C THR A 60 1.24 4.77 -15.42
N SER A 61 2.41 4.17 -15.65
CA SER A 61 2.91 3.88 -17.00
C SER A 61 2.11 2.76 -17.66
N LEU A 62 1.79 1.70 -16.91
CA LEU A 62 0.93 0.62 -17.38
C LEU A 62 -0.47 1.13 -17.73
N LEU A 63 -1.08 1.95 -16.87
CA LEU A 63 -2.38 2.57 -17.15
C LEU A 63 -2.36 3.33 -18.48
N ARG A 64 -1.29 4.10 -18.72
CA ARG A 64 -1.14 4.86 -19.96
C ARG A 64 -0.98 3.96 -21.19
N LEU A 65 -0.11 2.94 -21.12
CA LEU A 65 0.11 1.99 -22.20
C LEU A 65 -1.20 1.24 -22.55
N LEU A 66 -1.92 0.77 -21.55
CA LEU A 66 -3.20 0.07 -21.72
C LEU A 66 -4.28 1.00 -22.30
N SER A 67 -4.33 2.25 -21.86
CA SER A 67 -5.31 3.24 -22.35
C SER A 67 -5.05 3.66 -23.80
N GLU A 68 -3.78 3.70 -24.23
CA GLU A 68 -3.39 4.06 -25.60
C GLU A 68 -3.50 2.88 -26.58
N GLN A 69 -3.16 1.66 -26.16
CA GLN A 69 -3.14 0.48 -27.03
C GLN A 69 -4.49 -0.28 -27.06
N GLY A 70 -5.30 -0.19 -26.01
CA GLY A 70 -6.47 -1.04 -25.82
C GLY A 70 -6.12 -2.53 -25.61
N LYS A 71 -7.13 -3.40 -25.59
CA LYS A 71 -6.93 -4.83 -25.30
C LYS A 71 -6.33 -5.58 -26.49
N THR A 72 -5.04 -5.85 -26.44
CA THR A 72 -4.27 -6.57 -27.47
C THR A 72 -3.38 -7.66 -26.83
N ARG A 73 -2.82 -8.57 -27.64
CA ARG A 73 -1.83 -9.56 -27.14
C ARG A 73 -0.56 -8.90 -26.59
N GLU A 74 -0.22 -7.70 -27.07
CA GLU A 74 0.92 -6.91 -26.60
C GLU A 74 0.62 -6.32 -25.21
N SER A 75 -0.58 -5.80 -25.00
CA SER A 75 -1.08 -5.34 -23.70
C SER A 75 -1.03 -6.45 -22.63
N ASP A 76 -1.38 -7.70 -22.96
CA ASP A 76 -1.28 -8.82 -22.01
C ASP A 76 0.19 -9.08 -21.61
N HIS A 77 1.13 -8.89 -22.54
CA HIS A 77 2.55 -9.02 -22.25
C HIS A 77 3.05 -7.89 -21.36
N ASP A 78 2.65 -6.65 -21.63
CA ASP A 78 3.02 -5.47 -20.84
C ASP A 78 2.53 -5.57 -19.38
N ILE A 79 1.35 -6.15 -19.15
CA ILE A 79 0.83 -6.43 -17.81
C ILE A 79 1.73 -7.42 -17.07
N VAL A 80 2.09 -8.54 -17.71
CA VAL A 80 2.95 -9.57 -17.10
C VAL A 80 4.35 -9.04 -16.83
N VAL A 81 4.93 -8.28 -17.76
CA VAL A 81 6.25 -7.64 -17.59
C VAL A 81 6.21 -6.63 -16.45
N THR A 82 5.18 -5.79 -16.37
CA THR A 82 5.02 -4.81 -15.29
C THR A 82 4.87 -5.51 -13.93
N LEU A 83 4.06 -6.56 -13.84
CA LEU A 83 3.92 -7.35 -12.61
C LEU A 83 5.25 -8.00 -12.22
N GLY A 84 5.99 -8.54 -13.20
CA GLY A 84 7.31 -9.13 -12.99
C GLY A 84 8.34 -8.13 -12.47
N LEU A 85 8.39 -6.92 -13.05
CA LEU A 85 9.25 -5.84 -12.58
C LEU A 85 8.87 -5.37 -11.18
N LEU A 86 7.57 -5.21 -10.92
CA LEU A 86 7.04 -4.78 -9.64
C LEU A 86 7.38 -5.80 -8.54
N LEU A 87 7.17 -7.09 -8.77
CA LEU A 87 7.56 -8.16 -7.85
C LEU A 87 9.10 -8.24 -7.72
N GLY A 88 9.83 -8.12 -8.82
CA GLY A 88 11.29 -8.14 -8.85
C GLY A 88 11.94 -7.03 -8.02
N ILE A 89 11.29 -5.89 -7.86
CA ILE A 89 11.76 -4.78 -7.02
C ILE A 89 11.23 -4.91 -5.59
N LEU A 90 9.94 -5.19 -5.41
CA LEU A 90 9.29 -5.15 -4.10
C LEU A 90 9.62 -6.35 -3.22
N VAL A 91 9.76 -7.55 -3.78
CA VAL A 91 10.12 -8.73 -3.01
C VAL A 91 11.49 -8.57 -2.33
N PRO A 92 12.57 -8.17 -3.03
CA PRO A 92 13.86 -7.97 -2.37
C PRO A 92 13.84 -6.78 -1.38
N LEU A 93 13.14 -5.68 -1.70
CA LEU A 93 12.97 -4.58 -0.74
C LEU A 93 12.23 -5.02 0.53
N SER A 94 11.18 -5.82 0.39
CA SER A 94 10.42 -6.38 1.51
C SER A 94 11.26 -7.35 2.33
N ALA A 95 12.06 -8.19 1.67
CA ALA A 95 12.98 -9.10 2.33
C ALA A 95 14.07 -8.35 3.12
N LEU A 96 14.62 -7.28 2.55
CA LEU A 96 15.58 -6.39 3.24
C LEU A 96 14.93 -5.70 4.45
N ALA A 97 13.71 -5.18 4.29
CA ALA A 97 12.98 -4.52 5.37
C ALA A 97 12.72 -5.47 6.54
N ILE A 98 12.29 -6.71 6.27
CA ILE A 98 12.10 -7.74 7.30
C ILE A 98 13.44 -8.15 7.94
N SER A 99 14.51 -8.28 7.15
CA SER A 99 15.83 -8.70 7.66
C SER A 99 16.50 -7.64 8.53
N GLN A 100 16.18 -6.36 8.31
CA GLN A 100 16.70 -5.22 9.08
C GLN A 100 15.68 -4.67 10.09
N GLU A 101 14.66 -5.46 10.45
CA GLU A 101 13.54 -4.99 11.26
C GLU A 101 13.97 -4.34 12.58
N GLU A 102 14.92 -4.94 13.30
CA GLU A 102 15.37 -4.46 14.60
C GLU A 102 16.02 -3.08 14.46
N ARG A 103 16.84 -2.88 13.42
CA ARG A 103 17.46 -1.58 13.13
C ARG A 103 16.41 -0.54 12.74
N ILE A 104 15.46 -0.91 11.89
CA ILE A 104 14.42 0.02 11.46
C ILE A 104 13.54 0.42 12.64
N LEU A 105 13.07 -0.55 13.43
CA LEU A 105 12.16 -0.32 14.54
C LEU A 105 12.83 0.39 15.73
N MET A 106 14.04 -0.03 16.12
CA MET A 106 14.70 0.52 17.31
C MET A 106 15.63 1.68 17.00
N GLN A 107 16.41 1.65 15.90
CA GLN A 107 17.39 2.71 15.61
C GLN A 107 16.80 3.84 14.77
N TRP A 108 15.97 3.55 13.76
CA TRP A 108 15.42 4.59 12.89
C TRP A 108 14.12 5.18 13.45
N LEU A 109 13.24 4.31 13.95
CA LEU A 109 11.95 4.72 14.51
C LEU A 109 12.01 5.00 16.02
N GLY A 110 13.13 4.67 16.68
CA GLY A 110 13.36 5.01 18.09
C GLY A 110 12.45 4.28 19.08
N LEU A 111 11.89 3.11 18.71
CA LEU A 111 10.99 2.38 19.58
C LEU A 111 11.73 1.77 20.78
N SER A 112 11.10 1.84 21.96
CA SER A 112 11.59 1.16 23.15
C SER A 112 11.52 -0.36 23.00
N GLY A 113 12.37 -1.11 23.71
CA GLY A 113 12.39 -2.58 23.62
C GLY A 113 11.03 -3.23 23.97
N ALA A 114 10.30 -2.68 24.94
CA ALA A 114 8.97 -3.15 25.30
C ALA A 114 7.92 -2.92 24.19
N MET A 115 8.07 -1.86 23.40
CA MET A 115 7.20 -1.61 22.24
C MET A 115 7.62 -2.44 21.04
N TYR A 116 8.92 -2.66 20.82
CA TYR A 116 9.45 -3.51 19.76
C TYR A 116 8.80 -4.89 19.77
N GLU A 117 8.75 -5.57 20.92
CA GLU A 117 8.14 -6.91 21.02
C GLU A 117 6.66 -6.90 20.63
N ARG A 118 5.94 -5.81 20.89
CA ARG A 118 4.52 -5.68 20.56
C ARG A 118 4.27 -5.41 19.09
N VAL A 119 5.18 -4.71 18.40
CA VAL A 119 4.96 -4.23 17.02
C VAL A 119 5.80 -4.93 15.96
N ALA A 120 6.80 -5.74 16.32
CA ALA A 120 7.61 -6.46 15.35
C ALA A 120 6.77 -7.39 14.46
N THR A 121 5.84 -8.15 15.05
CA THR A 121 4.92 -8.99 14.29
C THR A 121 4.04 -8.17 13.37
N LEU A 122 3.53 -7.03 13.85
CA LEU A 122 2.73 -6.12 13.05
C LEU A 122 3.53 -5.58 11.86
N TYR A 123 4.78 -5.16 12.08
CA TYR A 123 5.66 -4.65 11.02
C TYR A 123 5.84 -5.67 9.89
N LYS A 124 6.13 -6.94 10.22
CA LYS A 124 6.23 -8.03 9.23
C LYS A 124 4.93 -8.22 8.46
N LEU A 125 3.80 -8.22 9.17
CA LEU A 125 2.48 -8.40 8.56
C LEU A 125 2.12 -7.24 7.63
N VAL A 126 2.43 -5.99 8.01
CA VAL A 126 2.20 -4.82 7.16
C VAL A 126 3.03 -4.91 5.88
N ILE A 127 4.32 -5.28 5.97
CA ILE A 127 5.17 -5.46 4.79
C ILE A 127 4.62 -6.57 3.88
N ALA A 128 4.24 -7.71 4.46
CA ALA A 128 3.66 -8.82 3.70
C ALA A 128 2.33 -8.45 3.04
N ALA A 129 1.45 -7.72 3.75
CA ALA A 129 0.19 -7.23 3.22
C ALA A 129 0.40 -6.24 2.06
N ASN A 130 1.45 -5.42 2.12
CA ASN A 130 1.80 -4.51 1.03
C ASN A 130 2.15 -5.26 -0.26
N LEU A 131 2.85 -6.40 -0.19
CA LEU A 131 3.12 -7.22 -1.39
C LEU A 131 1.82 -7.68 -2.07
N ILE A 132 0.82 -8.11 -1.28
CA ILE A 132 -0.48 -8.56 -1.80
C ILE A 132 -1.27 -7.37 -2.37
N LEU A 133 -1.33 -6.26 -1.65
CA LEU A 133 -2.01 -5.04 -2.11
C LEU A 133 -1.45 -4.53 -3.43
N LEU A 134 -0.12 -4.55 -3.57
CA LEU A 134 0.56 -4.03 -4.75
C LEU A 134 0.34 -4.91 -5.98
N ALA A 135 0.35 -6.24 -5.80
CA ALA A 135 -0.07 -7.15 -6.86
C ALA A 135 -1.54 -6.91 -7.25
N GLY A 136 -2.43 -6.70 -6.27
CA GLY A 136 -3.84 -6.37 -6.51
C GLY A 136 -4.03 -5.07 -7.30
N GLN A 137 -3.26 -4.03 -7.01
CA GLN A 137 -3.33 -2.75 -7.70
C GLN A 137 -3.00 -2.83 -9.18
N THR A 138 -2.08 -3.70 -9.59
CA THR A 138 -1.81 -3.94 -11.01
C THR A 138 -3.06 -4.46 -11.73
N PHE A 139 -3.82 -5.36 -11.11
CA PHE A 139 -5.09 -5.83 -11.67
C PHE A 139 -6.18 -4.75 -11.69
N THR A 140 -6.28 -3.93 -10.63
CA THR A 140 -7.19 -2.77 -10.65
C THR A 140 -6.84 -1.79 -11.77
N THR A 141 -5.55 -1.56 -12.02
CA THR A 141 -5.07 -0.69 -13.10
C THR A 141 -5.50 -1.21 -14.48
N VAL A 142 -5.52 -2.54 -14.65
CA VAL A 142 -6.03 -3.18 -15.87
C VAL A 142 -7.54 -3.02 -16.03
N LEU A 143 -8.30 -3.08 -14.93
CA LEU A 143 -9.75 -2.85 -14.94
C LEU A 143 -10.09 -1.38 -15.23
N ASP A 144 -9.33 -0.44 -14.68
CA ASP A 144 -9.54 1.00 -14.87
C ASP A 144 -9.19 1.47 -16.29
N ALA A 145 -8.37 0.70 -17.02
CA ALA A 145 -7.99 0.99 -18.40
C ALA A 145 -9.05 0.56 -19.45
N GLN A 146 -10.11 -0.16 -19.05
CA GLN A 146 -11.18 -0.67 -19.92
C GLN A 146 -12.43 0.22 -19.91
#